data_AF-A0A7J3QDR9-F1
#
_entry.id   AF-A0A7J3QDR9-F1
#
_cell.length_a   1.000
_cell.length_b   1.000
_cell.length_c   1.000
_cell.angle_alpha   90.00
_cell.angle_beta   90.00
_cell.angle_gamma   90.00
#
_symmetry.space_group_name_H-M   'P 1'
#
loop_
_entity.id
_entity.type
_entity.pdbx_description
1 polymer ?
#
loop_
_entity_poly.entity_id
_entity_poly.type
_entity_poly.pdbx_seq_one_letter_code
_entity_poly.pdbx_strand_id
1 'polypeptide(L)'
;MGFENVISIAGLKFRILFYKNGYTPHYAEHIIDPRDGKEKLVLADPHNRFSIIIYNPVKRIIEEEIRVPGDMIPNPHSAHIAIERIPEIGVEPGDILCADRAGRWIAIDRDSHKIKWSLNIDGAEWPHDIQPSFDNKGFIVTDYGAGGYGGFIRKVLFNGSTMWSLPIYRAAKISRIFGSTASGVHTNSFGGNYIVAQNGDFSGVYEVNEDGFIAWQCPKGMGNINNIWLFKPHSAFRLGLAELGGNLTVVGLEAGGGIIVIDYFCRPRWGIMTTYTIYPTLYYRPSRYGFMETTHVFPTLQGTIGAIDWRGYSGSMVVELIDIPKTSLSWILAWDLDPGSKGIWLDPPLEILDYDFITITLINIGEGSIKWSLYATTQPLLIEENFDVIWNNISTGLLDSDRMITIEIDNQRKHYAFLRLNIARGVENIPTKTRIIVTWL
;
A
#
# COMPACT_ATOMS: atom_id res chain seq x y z
N MET A 1 36.13 -3.59 7.80
CA MET A 1 34.96 -4.01 8.59
C MET A 1 34.21 -2.75 8.98
N GLY A 2 33.27 -2.31 8.14
CA GLY A 2 32.57 -1.04 8.33
C GLY A 2 31.41 -1.23 9.29
N PHE A 3 31.22 -0.30 10.21
CA PHE A 3 30.00 -0.22 11.02
C PHE A 3 28.79 -0.30 10.09
N GLU A 4 28.01 -1.37 10.20
CA GLU A 4 26.71 -1.43 9.55
C GLU A 4 25.88 -0.29 10.15
N ASN A 5 25.39 0.62 9.32
CA ASN A 5 24.53 1.74 9.74
C ASN A 5 23.13 1.22 10.10
N VAL A 6 23.07 0.27 11.04
CA VAL A 6 21.84 -0.26 11.60
C VAL A 6 21.45 0.61 12.76
N ILE A 7 20.26 1.20 12.67
CA ILE A 7 19.66 1.97 13.75
C ILE A 7 18.57 1.12 14.38
N SER A 8 18.44 1.20 15.70
CA SER A 8 17.34 0.61 16.45
C SER A 8 16.60 1.66 17.27
N ILE A 9 15.27 1.71 17.13
CA ILE A 9 14.40 2.63 17.88
C ILE A 9 13.18 1.83 18.33
N ALA A 10 13.00 1.65 19.64
CA ALA A 10 11.83 0.98 20.23
C ALA A 10 11.50 -0.39 19.59
N GLY A 11 12.51 -1.18 19.24
CA GLY A 11 12.36 -2.53 18.66
C GLY A 11 12.34 -2.57 17.13
N LEU A 12 12.06 -1.44 16.46
CA LEU A 12 12.29 -1.30 15.02
C LEU A 12 13.79 -1.29 14.73
N LYS A 13 14.24 -2.06 13.73
CA LYS A 13 15.62 -2.04 13.23
C LYS A 13 15.62 -1.83 11.72
N PHE A 14 16.51 -0.98 11.24
CA PHE A 14 16.68 -0.74 9.82
C PHE A 14 18.11 -0.33 9.49
N ARG A 15 18.53 -0.60 8.26
CA ARG A 15 19.79 -0.14 7.68
C ARG A 15 19.56 1.13 6.88
N ILE A 16 20.37 2.15 7.09
CA ILE A 16 20.35 3.34 6.23
C ILE A 16 21.01 3.01 4.90
N LEU A 17 20.24 3.11 3.83
CA LEU A 17 20.71 2.97 2.46
C LEU A 17 21.17 4.32 1.89
N PHE A 18 20.43 5.40 2.16
CA PHE A 18 20.81 6.76 1.77
C PHE A 18 20.26 7.79 2.76
N TYR A 19 21.08 8.78 3.09
CA TYR A 19 20.66 10.01 3.75
C TYR A 19 21.69 11.11 3.47
N LYS A 20 21.22 12.28 3.06
CA LYS A 20 22.05 13.47 2.87
C LYS A 20 21.19 14.71 3.11
N ASN A 21 21.70 15.66 3.91
CA ASN A 21 21.00 16.93 4.14
C ASN A 21 20.78 17.68 2.82
N GLY A 22 19.58 18.22 2.62
CA GLY A 22 19.15 18.91 1.39
C GLY A 22 18.63 17.97 0.31
N TYR A 23 18.54 16.66 0.58
CA TYR A 23 17.98 15.66 -0.31
C TYR A 23 16.74 15.06 0.33
N THR A 24 15.62 15.14 -0.37
CA THR A 24 14.30 14.62 0.00
C THR A 24 13.80 13.70 -1.10
N PRO A 25 14.46 12.55 -1.34
CA PRO A 25 13.93 11.58 -2.28
C PRO A 25 12.52 11.18 -1.86
N HIS A 26 11.64 11.06 -2.84
CA HIS A 26 10.24 10.69 -2.68
C HIS A 26 9.95 9.29 -3.24
N TYR A 27 10.86 8.79 -4.09
CA TYR A 27 10.84 7.46 -4.70
C TYR A 27 12.27 6.89 -4.74
N ALA A 28 12.37 5.56 -4.66
CA ALA A 28 13.62 4.82 -4.80
C ALA A 28 13.37 3.53 -5.58
N GLU A 29 14.28 3.22 -6.49
CA GLU A 29 14.41 1.90 -7.11
C GLU A 29 15.75 1.28 -6.71
N HIS A 30 15.75 0.03 -6.25
CA HIS A 30 16.97 -0.70 -5.90
C HIS A 30 17.26 -1.74 -6.96
N ILE A 31 18.24 -1.45 -7.81
CA ILE A 31 18.46 -2.17 -9.07
C ILE A 31 19.91 -2.61 -9.24
N ILE A 32 20.11 -3.57 -10.14
CA ILE A 32 21.38 -3.77 -10.82
C ILE A 32 21.34 -2.91 -12.09
N ASP A 33 22.19 -1.91 -12.16
CA ASP A 33 22.23 -0.97 -13.27
C ASP A 33 22.66 -1.68 -14.57
N PRO A 34 21.85 -1.62 -15.63
CA PRO A 34 22.18 -2.29 -16.89
C PRO A 34 23.41 -1.68 -17.58
N ARG A 35 23.85 -0.46 -17.22
CA ARG A 35 25.04 0.16 -17.84
C ARG A 35 26.35 -0.44 -17.36
N ASP A 36 26.45 -0.80 -16.08
CA ASP A 36 27.71 -1.26 -15.49
C ASP A 36 27.61 -2.54 -14.65
N GLY A 37 26.42 -3.12 -14.54
CA GLY A 37 26.15 -4.35 -13.81
C GLY A 37 26.29 -4.23 -12.29
N LYS A 38 26.27 -3.01 -11.74
CA LYS A 38 26.45 -2.78 -10.30
C LYS A 38 25.15 -2.36 -9.62
N GLU A 39 25.07 -2.67 -8.34
CA GLU A 39 24.00 -2.21 -7.45
C GLU A 39 23.94 -0.68 -7.39
N LYS A 40 22.74 -0.13 -7.60
CA LYS A 40 22.44 1.31 -7.44
C LYS A 40 21.11 1.51 -6.72
N LEU A 41 20.99 2.69 -6.12
CA LEU A 41 19.72 3.28 -5.74
C LEU A 41 19.42 4.43 -6.70
N VAL A 42 18.30 4.34 -7.38
CA VAL A 42 17.77 5.38 -8.27
C VAL A 42 16.77 6.16 -7.46
N LEU A 43 17.03 7.43 -7.21
CA LEU A 43 16.19 8.26 -6.34
C LEU A 43 15.54 9.38 -7.14
N ALA A 44 14.26 9.63 -6.90
CA ALA A 44 13.55 10.77 -7.46
C ALA A 44 13.29 11.79 -6.34
N ASP A 45 13.80 13.02 -6.48
CA ASP A 45 13.61 14.10 -5.50
C ASP A 45 12.84 15.26 -6.15
N PRO A 46 11.52 15.38 -5.89
CA PRO A 46 10.67 16.39 -6.50
C PRO A 46 10.63 17.73 -5.74
N HIS A 47 11.14 17.82 -4.51
CA HIS A 47 10.88 18.99 -3.64
C HIS A 47 12.10 19.89 -3.42
N ASN A 48 13.30 19.30 -3.33
CA ASN A 48 14.52 20.07 -3.06
C ASN A 48 15.43 20.09 -4.27
N ARG A 49 15.71 18.91 -4.84
CA ARG A 49 16.66 18.77 -5.94
C ARG A 49 15.98 18.83 -7.30
N PHE A 50 14.68 18.55 -7.38
CA PHE A 50 13.93 18.40 -8.64
C PHE A 50 14.70 17.59 -9.69
N SER A 51 15.29 16.50 -9.23
CA SER A 51 16.32 15.74 -9.95
C SER A 51 16.15 14.24 -9.71
N ILE A 52 16.72 13.48 -10.63
CA ILE A 52 16.94 12.04 -10.51
C ILE A 52 18.39 11.87 -10.03
N ILE A 53 18.61 11.02 -9.04
CA ILE A 53 19.92 10.79 -8.43
C ILE A 53 20.26 9.32 -8.56
N ILE A 54 21.43 9.02 -9.13
CA ILE A 54 21.98 7.66 -9.14
C ILE A 54 23.02 7.57 -8.04
N TYR A 55 22.74 6.73 -7.05
CA TYR A 55 23.58 6.55 -5.88
C TYR A 55 24.14 5.13 -5.82
N ASN A 56 25.43 5.02 -5.51
CA ASN A 56 26.09 3.75 -5.27
C ASN A 56 26.10 3.45 -3.78
N PRO A 57 25.28 2.52 -3.26
CA PRO A 57 25.19 2.24 -1.83
C PRO A 57 26.45 1.58 -1.25
N VAL A 58 27.22 0.87 -2.07
CA VAL A 58 28.48 0.22 -1.65
C VAL A 58 29.58 1.26 -1.45
N LYS A 59 29.77 2.15 -2.42
CA LYS A 59 30.79 3.21 -2.36
C LYS A 59 30.33 4.44 -1.57
N ARG A 60 29.03 4.54 -1.30
CA ARG A 60 28.36 5.67 -0.65
C ARG A 60 28.56 7.01 -1.36
N ILE A 61 28.53 7.01 -2.69
CA ILE A 61 28.68 8.22 -3.52
C ILE A 61 27.48 8.40 -4.43
N ILE A 62 27.11 9.66 -4.66
CA ILE A 62 26.24 10.04 -5.78
C ILE A 62 27.12 10.00 -7.02
N GLU A 63 26.77 9.13 -7.97
CA GLU A 63 27.51 9.00 -9.23
C GLU A 63 26.97 9.97 -10.28
N GLU A 64 25.66 10.19 -10.29
CA GLU A 64 24.98 11.07 -11.26
C GLU A 64 23.82 11.80 -10.58
N GLU A 65 23.59 13.06 -10.95
CA GLU A 65 22.42 13.85 -10.57
C GLU A 65 21.91 14.59 -11.81
N ILE A 66 20.69 14.27 -12.24
CA ILE A 66 20.09 14.73 -13.49
C ILE A 66 18.90 15.62 -13.16
N ARG A 67 19.01 16.91 -13.47
CA ARG A 67 17.94 17.88 -13.25
C ARG A 67 16.78 17.62 -14.22
N VAL A 68 15.58 17.50 -13.69
CA VAL A 68 14.37 17.32 -14.51
C VAL A 68 13.87 18.69 -15.02
N PRO A 69 13.56 18.82 -16.32
CA PRO A 69 13.19 20.09 -16.93
C PRO A 69 11.77 20.53 -16.59
N GLY A 70 11.49 21.82 -16.83
CA GLY A 70 10.22 22.49 -16.52
C GLY A 70 10.22 23.17 -15.15
N ASP A 71 9.14 23.86 -14.82
CA ASP A 71 9.01 24.67 -13.60
C ASP A 71 7.57 24.78 -13.03
N MET A 72 6.60 24.07 -13.62
CA MET A 72 5.17 24.21 -13.26
C MET A 72 4.76 23.35 -12.07
N ILE A 73 5.22 22.09 -12.03
CA ILE A 73 4.87 21.13 -10.97
C ILE A 73 6.13 20.56 -10.31
N PRO A 74 6.10 20.24 -9.01
CA PRO A 74 7.19 19.50 -8.38
C PRO A 74 7.28 18.12 -9.03
N ASN A 75 8.43 17.80 -9.62
CA ASN A 75 8.74 16.51 -10.23
C ASN A 75 10.26 16.40 -10.35
N PRO A 76 10.81 15.17 -10.35
CA PRO A 76 10.10 13.88 -10.51
C PRO A 76 9.64 13.25 -9.19
N HIS A 77 8.39 12.77 -9.11
CA HIS A 77 7.90 11.98 -7.96
C HIS A 77 8.23 10.49 -8.04
N SER A 78 8.64 10.03 -9.21
CA SER A 78 9.07 8.66 -9.55
C SER A 78 10.13 8.72 -10.65
N ALA A 79 11.02 7.75 -10.69
CA ALA A 79 12.00 7.61 -11.76
C ALA A 79 12.41 6.13 -11.88
N HIS A 80 12.21 5.56 -13.06
CA HIS A 80 12.50 4.13 -13.33
C HIS A 80 13.61 4.01 -14.35
N ILE A 81 14.57 3.14 -14.09
CA ILE A 81 15.58 2.79 -15.09
C ILE A 81 14.99 1.74 -16.03
N ALA A 82 15.04 2.01 -17.33
CA ALA A 82 14.70 1.03 -18.33
C ALA A 82 15.70 -0.14 -18.25
N ILE A 83 15.20 -1.34 -17.94
CA ILE A 83 16.02 -2.56 -17.93
C ILE A 83 16.08 -3.19 -19.33
N GLU A 84 15.02 -2.97 -20.12
CA GLU A 84 14.87 -3.49 -21.47
C GLU A 84 14.72 -2.35 -22.49
N ARG A 85 14.90 -2.68 -23.77
CA ARG A 85 14.69 -1.74 -24.87
C ARG A 85 13.20 -1.47 -25.06
N ILE A 86 12.87 -0.23 -25.42
CA ILE A 86 11.54 0.16 -25.92
C ILE A 86 11.75 0.83 -27.30
N PRO A 87 11.84 0.02 -28.38
CA PRO A 87 12.23 0.50 -29.71
C PRO A 87 11.34 1.62 -30.25
N GLU A 88 10.04 1.59 -29.95
CA GLU A 88 9.03 2.54 -30.44
C GLU A 88 9.33 3.99 -30.04
N ILE A 89 10.08 4.20 -28.96
CA ILE A 89 10.45 5.52 -28.46
C ILE A 89 11.97 5.69 -28.31
N GLY A 90 12.76 4.76 -28.86
CA GLY A 90 14.22 4.81 -28.84
C GLY A 90 14.85 4.72 -27.45
N VAL A 91 14.16 4.11 -26.49
CA VAL A 91 14.68 3.88 -25.13
C VAL A 91 15.55 2.65 -25.11
N GLU A 92 16.74 2.79 -24.53
CA GLU A 92 17.73 1.75 -24.35
C GLU A 92 17.90 1.39 -22.86
N PRO A 93 18.40 0.19 -22.51
CA PRO A 93 18.70 -0.16 -21.14
C PRO A 93 19.62 0.88 -20.47
N GLY A 94 19.17 1.41 -19.34
CA GLY A 94 19.85 2.47 -18.60
C GLY A 94 19.21 3.85 -18.74
N ASP A 95 18.41 4.08 -19.78
CA ASP A 95 17.61 5.32 -19.92
C ASP A 95 16.57 5.42 -18.79
N ILE A 96 16.04 6.63 -18.58
CA ILE A 96 15.19 6.92 -17.42
C ILE A 96 13.79 7.34 -17.85
N LEU A 97 12.76 6.70 -17.30
CA LEU A 97 11.36 7.07 -17.45
C LEU A 97 10.88 7.82 -16.20
N CYS A 98 10.31 9.01 -16.38
CA CYS A 98 9.74 9.78 -15.28
C CYS A 98 8.70 10.78 -15.76
N ALA A 99 8.00 11.42 -14.82
CA ALA A 99 7.25 12.64 -15.09
C ALA A 99 8.17 13.87 -14.95
N ASP A 100 8.02 14.86 -15.82
CA ASP A 100 8.76 16.11 -15.79
C ASP A 100 8.01 17.24 -15.08
N ARG A 101 8.66 18.38 -14.90
CA ARG A 101 8.08 19.54 -14.22
C ARG A 101 7.25 20.42 -15.16
N ALA A 102 7.18 20.05 -16.44
CA ALA A 102 6.32 20.68 -17.43
C ALA A 102 4.98 19.93 -17.61
N GLY A 103 4.68 18.96 -16.75
CA GLY A 103 3.41 18.23 -16.80
C GLY A 103 3.37 17.16 -17.90
N ARG A 104 4.50 16.50 -18.15
CA ARG A 104 4.64 15.47 -19.20
C ARG A 104 5.26 14.22 -18.64
N TRP A 105 5.05 13.09 -19.29
CA TRP A 105 5.90 11.91 -19.10
C TRP A 105 7.04 11.95 -20.12
N ILE A 106 8.26 11.62 -19.70
CA ILE A 106 9.44 11.73 -20.55
C ILE A 106 10.33 10.50 -20.42
N ALA A 107 11.12 10.28 -21.47
CA ALA A 107 12.28 9.40 -21.46
C ALA A 107 13.56 10.23 -21.60
N ILE A 108 14.50 10.05 -20.68
CA ILE A 108 15.80 10.76 -20.66
C ILE A 108 16.89 9.77 -21.06
N ASP A 109 17.69 10.16 -22.06
CA ASP A 109 18.94 9.49 -22.39
C ASP A 109 19.94 9.68 -21.27
N ARG A 110 20.43 8.60 -20.68
CA ARG A 110 21.28 8.70 -19.50
C ARG A 110 22.70 9.18 -19.79
N ASP A 111 23.21 9.05 -21.01
CA ASP A 111 24.57 9.50 -21.36
C ASP A 111 24.63 11.00 -21.69
N SER A 112 23.64 11.50 -22.43
CA SER A 112 23.57 12.89 -22.87
C SER A 112 22.68 13.78 -22.00
N HIS A 113 21.90 13.18 -21.09
CA HIS A 113 20.89 13.82 -20.24
C HIS A 113 19.79 14.56 -21.03
N LYS A 114 19.60 14.22 -22.30
CA LYS A 114 18.59 14.84 -23.17
C LYS A 114 17.29 14.04 -23.14
N ILE A 115 16.17 14.73 -23.31
CA ILE A 115 14.88 14.08 -23.53
C ILE A 115 14.89 13.43 -24.92
N LYS A 116 14.73 12.11 -24.97
CA LYS A 116 14.55 11.32 -26.20
C LYS A 116 13.10 11.30 -26.67
N TRP A 117 12.17 11.30 -25.71
CA TRP A 117 10.75 11.18 -25.98
C TRP A 117 9.93 11.87 -24.89
N SER A 118 8.75 12.37 -25.26
CA SER A 118 7.81 12.99 -24.32
C SER A 118 6.37 12.67 -24.71
N LEU A 119 5.51 12.55 -23.70
CA LEU A 119 4.08 12.32 -23.82
C LEU A 119 3.30 13.32 -22.98
N ASN A 120 2.32 13.93 -23.64
CA ASN A 120 1.26 14.72 -23.02
C ASN A 120 -0.03 13.92 -23.13
N ILE A 121 -0.83 13.90 -22.07
CA ILE A 121 -2.13 13.23 -22.07
C ILE A 121 -3.18 14.27 -21.70
N ASP A 122 -4.25 14.34 -22.49
CA ASP A 122 -5.37 15.24 -22.22
C ASP A 122 -6.02 14.93 -20.86
N GLY A 123 -6.28 16.01 -20.11
CA GLY A 123 -6.86 15.94 -18.77
C GLY A 123 -5.91 15.47 -17.68
N ALA A 124 -4.60 15.32 -17.96
CA ALA A 124 -3.60 15.19 -16.92
C ALA A 124 -3.35 16.55 -16.26
N GLU A 125 -3.32 16.58 -14.92
CA GLU A 125 -3.07 17.77 -14.13
C GLU A 125 -1.71 17.72 -13.43
N TRP A 126 -1.37 16.54 -12.90
CA TRP A 126 -0.12 16.27 -12.21
C TRP A 126 0.35 14.84 -12.51
N PRO A 127 0.99 14.65 -13.67
CA PRO A 127 1.70 13.41 -14.00
C PRO A 127 2.63 12.97 -12.88
N HIS A 128 2.45 11.74 -12.43
CA HIS A 128 3.06 11.27 -11.19
C HIS A 128 3.94 10.04 -11.38
N ASP A 129 3.49 9.05 -12.16
CA ASP A 129 4.24 7.81 -12.41
C ASP A 129 4.03 7.26 -13.84
N ILE A 130 5.00 6.47 -14.32
CA ILE A 130 5.00 5.79 -15.62
C ILE A 130 5.75 4.46 -15.53
N GLN A 131 5.12 3.41 -16.04
CA GLN A 131 5.69 2.06 -16.13
C GLN A 131 5.47 1.48 -17.52
N PRO A 132 6.45 0.77 -18.11
CA PRO A 132 6.21 -0.02 -19.32
C PRO A 132 5.11 -1.05 -19.09
N SER A 133 4.24 -1.22 -20.09
CA SER A 133 3.17 -2.20 -20.03
C SER A 133 3.72 -3.63 -20.21
N PHE A 134 3.11 -4.63 -19.58
CA PHE A 134 3.59 -6.03 -19.66
C PHE A 134 3.40 -6.65 -21.05
N ASP A 135 2.42 -6.17 -21.82
CA ASP A 135 2.21 -6.62 -23.20
C ASP A 135 3.05 -5.85 -24.23
N ASN A 136 3.95 -4.97 -23.76
CA ASN A 136 4.79 -4.08 -24.57
C ASN A 136 3.99 -3.14 -25.51
N LYS A 137 2.72 -2.86 -25.19
CA LYS A 137 1.88 -1.89 -25.91
C LYS A 137 1.71 -0.62 -25.10
N GLY A 138 2.79 0.16 -25.02
CA GLY A 138 2.80 1.46 -24.39
C GLY A 138 3.10 1.43 -22.90
N PHE A 139 2.36 2.22 -22.13
CA PHE A 139 2.66 2.50 -20.73
C PHE A 139 1.42 2.46 -19.85
N ILE A 140 1.63 2.10 -18.58
CA ILE A 140 0.71 2.41 -17.49
C ILE A 140 1.19 3.70 -16.83
N VAL A 141 0.31 4.67 -16.70
CA VAL A 141 0.63 5.99 -16.15
C VAL A 141 -0.37 6.36 -15.06
N THR A 142 0.10 7.15 -14.10
CA THR A 142 -0.77 7.77 -13.09
C THR A 142 -0.72 9.28 -13.12
N ASP A 143 -1.88 9.88 -12.91
CA ASP A 143 -2.06 11.30 -12.64
C ASP A 143 -2.60 11.48 -11.22
N TYR A 144 -1.88 12.28 -10.43
CA TYR A 144 -2.20 12.52 -9.02
C TYR A 144 -3.40 13.45 -8.86
N GLY A 145 -3.66 14.35 -9.82
CA GLY A 145 -4.94 15.05 -9.81
C GLY A 145 -5.14 16.11 -8.73
N ALA A 146 -4.12 16.91 -8.42
CA ALA A 146 -4.22 17.88 -7.32
C ALA A 146 -4.93 19.20 -7.69
N GLY A 147 -5.31 19.41 -8.96
CA GLY A 147 -6.03 20.60 -9.43
C GLY A 147 -7.53 20.56 -9.17
N GLY A 148 -8.06 19.42 -8.71
CA GLY A 148 -9.44 19.29 -8.23
C GLY A 148 -10.45 18.77 -9.24
N TYR A 149 -10.04 18.40 -10.46
CA TYR A 149 -10.96 17.89 -11.50
C TYR A 149 -10.83 16.39 -11.81
N GLY A 150 -9.93 15.66 -11.15
CA GLY A 150 -9.82 14.21 -11.33
C GLY A 150 -8.43 13.72 -10.98
N GLY A 151 -8.19 12.44 -11.21
CA GLY A 151 -6.92 11.72 -11.14
C GLY A 151 -7.17 10.35 -11.75
N PHE A 152 -6.14 9.66 -12.22
CA PHE A 152 -6.35 8.41 -12.94
C PHE A 152 -5.17 7.46 -12.90
N ILE A 153 -5.48 6.20 -13.18
CA ILE A 153 -4.56 5.26 -13.80
C ILE A 153 -5.04 5.01 -15.23
N ARG A 154 -4.12 5.04 -16.20
CA ARG A 154 -4.42 4.81 -17.62
C ARG A 154 -3.40 3.88 -18.24
N LYS A 155 -3.86 3.10 -19.22
CA LYS A 155 -2.97 2.55 -20.24
C LYS A 155 -3.00 3.45 -21.47
N VAL A 156 -1.82 3.84 -21.92
CA VAL A 156 -1.62 4.69 -23.08
C VAL A 156 -0.65 4.05 -24.06
N LEU A 157 -0.96 4.09 -25.35
CA LEU A 157 -0.07 3.63 -26.40
C LEU A 157 1.09 4.60 -26.59
N PHE A 158 2.16 4.17 -27.28
CA PHE A 158 3.33 5.01 -27.59
C PHE A 158 2.99 6.27 -28.38
N ASN A 159 1.87 6.25 -29.13
CA ASN A 159 1.36 7.41 -29.87
C ASN A 159 0.51 8.37 -29.01
N GLY A 160 0.36 8.09 -27.71
CA GLY A 160 -0.39 8.89 -26.74
C GLY A 160 -1.90 8.61 -26.67
N SER A 161 -2.44 7.74 -27.51
CA SER A 161 -3.85 7.35 -27.40
C SER A 161 -4.11 6.51 -26.16
N THR A 162 -5.24 6.77 -25.49
CA THR A 162 -5.65 6.04 -24.27
C THR A 162 -6.39 4.75 -24.67
N MET A 163 -5.93 3.61 -24.16
CA MET A 163 -6.62 2.33 -24.32
C MET A 163 -7.74 2.17 -23.30
N TRP A 164 -7.45 2.47 -22.04
CA TRP A 164 -8.42 2.46 -20.95
C TRP A 164 -8.02 3.47 -19.87
N SER A 165 -8.99 3.86 -19.06
CA SER A 165 -8.82 4.80 -17.96
C SER A 165 -9.68 4.38 -16.78
N LEU A 166 -9.11 4.37 -15.59
CA LEU A 166 -9.85 4.23 -14.33
C LEU A 166 -9.74 5.53 -13.52
N PRO A 167 -10.86 6.08 -13.03
CA PRO A 167 -10.86 7.29 -12.21
C PRO A 167 -10.41 6.97 -10.78
N ILE A 168 -9.10 7.00 -10.55
CA ILE A 168 -8.49 6.88 -9.23
C ILE A 168 -7.89 8.23 -8.85
N TYR A 169 -8.65 9.02 -8.09
CA TYR A 169 -8.20 10.33 -7.61
C TYR A 169 -6.97 10.21 -6.72
N ARG A 170 -5.93 11.03 -6.89
CA ARG A 170 -4.64 10.87 -6.18
C ARG A 170 -3.99 9.52 -6.40
N ALA A 171 -4.09 9.00 -7.63
CA ALA A 171 -3.29 7.86 -8.04
C ALA A 171 -1.81 8.23 -7.94
N ALA A 172 -1.12 7.58 -7.00
CA ALA A 172 0.26 7.89 -6.67
C ALA A 172 1.21 6.99 -7.45
N LYS A 173 1.90 6.07 -6.78
CA LYS A 173 2.96 5.26 -7.37
C LYS A 173 2.44 3.92 -7.88
N ILE A 174 3.04 3.46 -8.98
CA ILE A 174 2.77 2.16 -9.61
C ILE A 174 3.88 1.19 -9.23
N SER A 175 3.51 0.02 -8.74
CA SER A 175 4.41 -1.12 -8.61
C SER A 175 3.99 -2.22 -9.59
N ARG A 176 4.93 -2.69 -10.41
CA ARG A 176 4.72 -3.85 -11.29
C ARG A 176 4.80 -5.13 -10.46
N ILE A 177 3.86 -6.05 -10.69
CA ILE A 177 3.83 -7.36 -10.04
C ILE A 177 4.61 -8.34 -10.93
N PHE A 178 5.85 -8.60 -10.55
CA PHE A 178 6.66 -9.65 -11.16
C PHE A 178 6.60 -10.93 -10.33
N GLY A 179 6.79 -12.08 -10.98
CA GLY A 179 7.02 -13.35 -10.28
C GLY A 179 5.83 -14.29 -10.31
N SER A 180 5.56 -14.85 -11.47
CA SER A 180 5.00 -16.21 -11.54
C SER A 180 6.14 -17.21 -11.63
N THR A 181 6.01 -18.34 -10.95
CA THR A 181 6.90 -19.47 -11.20
C THR A 181 6.71 -20.00 -12.61
N ALA A 182 7.72 -20.69 -13.16
CA ALA A 182 7.60 -21.35 -14.47
C ALA A 182 6.42 -22.35 -14.53
N SER A 183 6.02 -22.92 -13.40
CA SER A 183 4.84 -23.78 -13.29
C SER A 183 3.50 -23.04 -13.41
N GLY A 184 3.51 -21.72 -13.22
CA GLY A 184 2.31 -20.89 -13.14
C GLY A 184 1.50 -21.03 -11.84
N VAL A 185 1.84 -22.00 -10.97
CA VAL A 185 1.02 -22.30 -9.79
C VAL A 185 1.21 -21.26 -8.68
N HIS A 186 2.46 -20.90 -8.39
CA HIS A 186 2.77 -19.81 -7.46
C HIS A 186 2.93 -18.51 -8.22
N THR A 187 2.29 -17.46 -7.73
CA THR A 187 2.33 -16.12 -8.31
C THR A 187 2.29 -15.08 -7.21
N ASN A 188 2.93 -13.94 -7.44
CA ASN A 188 2.79 -12.78 -6.56
C ASN A 188 1.42 -12.12 -6.73
N SER A 189 0.73 -12.33 -7.86
CA SER A 189 -0.52 -11.65 -8.24
C SER A 189 -1.77 -12.21 -7.55
N PHE A 190 -2.76 -11.35 -7.29
CA PHE A 190 -4.16 -11.74 -7.00
C PHE A 190 -5.06 -11.71 -8.24
N GLY A 191 -4.47 -11.56 -9.42
CA GLY A 191 -5.15 -11.53 -10.72
C GLY A 191 -4.83 -10.29 -11.56
N GLY A 192 -4.08 -9.32 -11.03
CA GLY A 192 -3.62 -8.13 -11.76
C GLY A 192 -2.12 -8.08 -12.00
N ASN A 193 -1.69 -7.01 -12.65
CA ASN A 193 -0.32 -6.79 -13.12
C ASN A 193 0.35 -5.62 -12.41
N TYR A 194 -0.43 -4.68 -11.88
CA TYR A 194 0.06 -3.44 -11.28
C TYR A 194 -0.65 -3.19 -9.96
N ILE A 195 0.10 -2.76 -8.95
CA ILE A 195 -0.43 -2.19 -7.72
C ILE A 195 -0.31 -0.68 -7.81
N VAL A 196 -1.42 0.02 -7.56
CA VAL A 196 -1.45 1.48 -7.45
C VAL A 196 -2.04 1.89 -6.12
N ALA A 197 -1.35 2.81 -5.45
CA ALA A 197 -1.85 3.42 -4.22
C ALA A 197 -2.65 4.69 -4.54
N GLN A 198 -3.76 4.86 -3.84
CA GLN A 198 -4.60 6.05 -3.90
C GLN A 198 -4.33 6.90 -2.66
N ASN A 199 -3.63 8.01 -2.82
CA ASN A 199 -3.16 8.84 -1.71
C ASN A 199 -4.25 9.78 -1.15
N GLY A 200 -5.40 9.21 -0.80
CA GLY A 200 -6.53 9.89 -0.15
C GLY A 200 -6.53 9.74 1.38
N ASP A 201 -7.35 10.54 2.07
CA ASP A 201 -7.44 10.48 3.55
C ASP A 201 -7.97 9.13 4.04
N PHE A 202 -8.98 8.59 3.36
CA PHE A 202 -9.49 7.24 3.59
C PHE A 202 -9.55 6.53 2.26
N SER A 203 -8.49 5.80 1.97
CA SER A 203 -8.29 5.32 0.63
C SER A 203 -7.53 4.02 0.64
N GLY A 204 -7.03 3.62 -0.53
CA GLY A 204 -6.71 2.24 -0.76
C GLY A 204 -5.54 1.96 -1.66
N VAL A 205 -5.33 0.68 -1.83
CA VAL A 205 -4.46 0.08 -2.82
C VAL A 205 -5.31 -0.73 -3.78
N TYR A 206 -4.98 -0.66 -5.05
CA TYR A 206 -5.70 -1.29 -6.14
C TYR A 206 -4.72 -2.16 -6.92
N GLU A 207 -5.11 -3.39 -7.18
CA GLU A 207 -4.44 -4.28 -8.09
C GLU A 207 -5.22 -4.30 -9.41
N VAL A 208 -4.59 -3.80 -10.48
CA VAL A 208 -5.20 -3.61 -11.79
C VAL A 208 -4.50 -4.50 -12.81
N ASN A 209 -5.25 -5.13 -13.70
CA ASN A 209 -4.70 -5.93 -14.78
C ASN A 209 -4.39 -5.11 -16.04
N GLU A 210 -3.77 -5.76 -17.02
CA GLU A 210 -3.36 -5.15 -18.29
C GLU A 210 -4.51 -4.51 -19.10
N ASP A 211 -5.74 -4.98 -18.88
CA ASP A 211 -6.96 -4.55 -19.57
C ASP A 211 -7.75 -3.47 -18.81
N GLY A 212 -7.26 -3.05 -17.64
CA GLY A 212 -7.88 -2.00 -16.83
C GLY A 212 -8.98 -2.49 -15.89
N PHE A 213 -9.03 -3.79 -15.59
CA PHE A 213 -9.93 -4.32 -14.55
C PHE A 213 -9.24 -4.35 -13.18
N ILE A 214 -9.98 -3.97 -12.13
CA ILE A 214 -9.54 -4.10 -10.75
C ILE A 214 -9.70 -5.58 -10.34
N ALA A 215 -8.57 -6.29 -10.26
CA ALA A 215 -8.53 -7.68 -9.82
C ALA A 215 -8.67 -7.81 -8.30
N TRP A 216 -8.12 -6.84 -7.56
CA TRP A 216 -8.22 -6.78 -6.12
C TRP A 216 -8.13 -5.33 -5.64
N GLN A 217 -8.78 -4.99 -4.53
CA GLN A 217 -8.66 -3.69 -3.91
C GLN A 217 -8.81 -3.77 -2.40
N CYS A 218 -8.16 -2.84 -1.72
CA CYS A 218 -8.26 -2.69 -0.29
C CYS A 218 -8.21 -1.21 0.11
N PRO A 219 -9.25 -0.65 0.78
CA PRO A 219 -10.47 -1.30 1.25
C PRO A 219 -11.39 -1.77 0.11
N LYS A 220 -12.32 -2.69 0.41
CA LYS A 220 -13.35 -3.16 -0.53
C LYS A 220 -14.46 -2.14 -0.74
N GLY A 221 -14.70 -1.27 0.26
CA GLY A 221 -15.62 -0.15 0.20
C GLY A 221 -16.67 -0.16 1.32
N MET A 222 -17.45 0.92 1.41
CA MET A 222 -18.61 0.99 2.32
C MET A 222 -19.63 -0.10 1.99
N GLY A 223 -20.33 -0.58 3.02
CA GLY A 223 -21.27 -1.71 2.91
C GLY A 223 -20.59 -3.07 2.74
N ASN A 224 -19.26 -3.15 2.79
CA ASN A 224 -18.52 -4.39 2.70
C ASN A 224 -17.88 -4.77 4.05
N ILE A 225 -17.52 -6.04 4.14
CA ILE A 225 -16.68 -6.58 5.19
C ILE A 225 -15.21 -6.54 4.79
N ASN A 226 -14.36 -6.68 5.79
CA ASN A 226 -12.92 -6.79 5.67
C ASN A 226 -12.28 -5.60 4.95
N ASN A 227 -12.23 -4.47 5.65
CA ASN A 227 -11.66 -3.22 5.18
C ASN A 227 -10.56 -2.77 6.15
N ILE A 228 -9.57 -2.03 5.64
CA ILE A 228 -8.51 -1.46 6.47
C ILE A 228 -8.44 0.05 6.32
N TRP A 229 -8.09 0.73 7.41
CA TRP A 229 -7.78 2.16 7.40
C TRP A 229 -6.37 2.38 6.89
N LEU A 230 -6.25 2.79 5.62
CA LEU A 230 -5.00 3.34 5.11
C LEU A 230 -5.13 4.85 5.07
N PHE A 231 -4.30 5.53 5.85
CA PHE A 231 -4.22 6.98 5.84
C PHE A 231 -3.15 7.42 4.85
N LYS A 232 -3.58 8.02 3.73
CA LYS A 232 -2.68 8.51 2.68
C LYS A 232 -1.71 7.42 2.19
N PRO A 233 -2.20 6.25 1.71
CA PRO A 233 -1.31 5.24 1.15
C PRO A 233 -0.67 5.82 -0.11
N HIS A 234 0.66 5.91 -0.11
CA HIS A 234 1.40 6.58 -1.18
C HIS A 234 2.07 5.61 -2.16
N SER A 235 2.37 4.41 -1.68
CA SER A 235 2.86 3.32 -2.50
C SER A 235 2.60 2.00 -1.85
N ALA A 236 2.61 0.97 -2.68
CA ALA A 236 2.57 -0.39 -2.22
C ALA A 236 3.29 -1.30 -3.21
N PHE A 237 3.72 -2.46 -2.73
CA PHE A 237 4.19 -3.53 -3.58
C PHE A 237 3.80 -4.88 -2.99
N ARG A 238 3.97 -5.93 -3.79
CA ARG A 238 3.62 -7.29 -3.43
C ARG A 238 4.82 -8.05 -2.89
N LEU A 239 4.67 -8.63 -1.70
CA LEU A 239 5.67 -9.44 -1.02
C LEU A 239 5.23 -10.90 -0.95
N GLY A 240 6.17 -11.80 -1.27
CA GLY A 240 5.97 -13.24 -1.21
C GLY A 240 5.47 -13.82 -2.53
N LEU A 241 5.81 -15.10 -2.73
CA LEU A 241 5.45 -15.95 -3.85
C LEU A 241 4.70 -17.18 -3.33
N ALA A 242 3.38 -17.12 -3.39
CA ALA A 242 2.48 -18.10 -2.80
C ALA A 242 1.35 -18.49 -3.76
N GLU A 243 0.70 -19.60 -3.46
CA GLU A 243 -0.56 -20.01 -4.08
C GLU A 243 -1.75 -19.37 -3.34
N LEU A 244 -2.93 -19.40 -3.97
CA LEU A 244 -4.23 -19.09 -3.35
C LEU A 244 -4.31 -17.74 -2.62
N GLY A 245 -3.54 -16.74 -3.09
CA GLY A 245 -3.54 -15.42 -2.49
C GLY A 245 -2.84 -15.32 -1.13
N GLY A 246 -1.97 -16.28 -0.79
CA GLY A 246 -1.19 -16.25 0.46
C GLY A 246 -0.11 -15.16 0.53
N ASN A 247 0.04 -14.34 -0.50
CA ASN A 247 0.98 -13.22 -0.55
C ASN A 247 0.50 -12.05 0.32
N LEU A 248 1.42 -11.13 0.59
CA LEU A 248 1.16 -9.94 1.37
C LEU A 248 1.36 -8.67 0.54
N THR A 249 0.54 -7.66 0.76
CA THR A 249 0.75 -6.33 0.18
C THR A 249 1.36 -5.41 1.23
N VAL A 250 2.54 -4.87 0.93
CA VAL A 250 3.24 -3.91 1.79
C VAL A 250 2.84 -2.52 1.35
N VAL A 251 2.42 -1.65 2.28
CA VAL A 251 1.90 -0.31 2.00
C VAL A 251 2.63 0.74 2.83
N GLY A 252 3.12 1.79 2.19
CA GLY A 252 3.69 2.97 2.84
C GLY A 252 2.63 4.05 3.04
N LEU A 253 2.56 4.57 4.28
CA LEU A 253 1.59 5.58 4.70
C LEU A 253 2.28 6.95 4.81
N GLU A 254 1.93 7.87 3.92
CA GLU A 254 2.49 9.23 3.91
C GLU A 254 2.06 9.96 5.19
N ALA A 255 0.80 10.36 5.32
CA ALA A 255 0.37 11.13 6.49
C ALA A 255 0.24 10.35 7.81
N GLY A 256 0.21 9.01 7.73
CA GLY A 256 0.11 8.14 8.91
C GLY A 256 1.46 7.78 9.54
N GLY A 257 2.57 8.06 8.83
CA GLY A 257 3.92 7.70 9.22
C GLY A 257 4.04 6.21 9.53
N GLY A 258 4.24 5.35 8.54
CA GLY A 258 4.35 3.93 8.80
C GLY A 258 4.32 3.03 7.58
N ILE A 259 4.46 1.73 7.85
CA ILE A 259 4.50 0.67 6.86
C ILE A 259 3.62 -0.45 7.39
N ILE A 260 2.58 -0.81 6.65
CA ILE A 260 1.65 -1.87 7.05
C ILE A 260 1.63 -2.98 6.01
N VAL A 261 1.47 -4.21 6.49
CA VAL A 261 1.41 -5.39 5.63
C VAL A 261 0.05 -6.04 5.79
N ILE A 262 -0.65 -6.18 4.66
CA ILE A 262 -2.03 -6.67 4.59
C ILE A 262 -2.12 -7.93 3.74
N ASP A 263 -3.00 -8.85 4.14
CA ASP A 263 -3.29 -10.03 3.34
C ASP A 263 -4.38 -9.80 2.29
N TYR A 264 -4.69 -10.83 1.51
CA TYR A 264 -5.75 -10.82 0.49
C TYR A 264 -7.12 -10.36 1.03
N PHE A 265 -7.42 -10.68 2.29
CA PHE A 265 -8.67 -10.29 2.94
C PHE A 265 -8.57 -8.92 3.62
N CYS A 266 -7.63 -8.04 3.23
CA CYS A 266 -7.49 -6.71 3.84
C CYS A 266 -7.20 -6.74 5.35
N ARG A 267 -6.70 -7.86 5.89
CA ARG A 267 -6.38 -7.96 7.32
C ARG A 267 -4.92 -7.56 7.54
N PRO A 268 -4.62 -6.67 8.50
CA PRO A 268 -3.26 -6.29 8.79
C PRO A 268 -2.52 -7.42 9.51
N ARG A 269 -1.46 -7.98 8.91
CA ARG A 269 -0.71 -9.09 9.50
C ARG A 269 0.41 -8.62 10.44
N TRP A 270 1.08 -7.53 10.08
CA TRP A 270 2.13 -6.89 10.87
C TRP A 270 2.46 -5.52 10.28
N GLY A 271 3.17 -4.69 11.04
CA GLY A 271 3.65 -3.41 10.56
C GLY A 271 3.70 -2.32 11.64
N ILE A 272 3.84 -1.09 11.19
CA ILE A 272 3.74 0.12 11.99
C ILE A 272 2.59 0.92 11.42
N MET A 273 1.56 1.08 12.24
CA MET A 273 0.38 1.89 11.93
C MET A 273 0.08 2.82 13.10
N THR A 274 -0.34 4.03 12.76
CA THR A 274 -0.79 5.03 13.74
C THR A 274 -2.29 5.16 13.64
N THR A 275 -2.98 5.26 14.78
CA THR A 275 -4.42 5.48 14.79
C THR A 275 -4.78 6.82 14.18
N TYR A 276 -5.87 6.84 13.43
CA TYR A 276 -6.38 8.03 12.77
C TYR A 276 -7.14 8.95 13.74
N THR A 277 -7.05 10.28 13.54
CA THR A 277 -7.84 11.27 14.31
C THR A 277 -7.94 12.61 13.55
N ILE A 278 -9.16 13.14 13.38
CA ILE A 278 -9.45 14.45 12.71
C ILE A 278 -9.92 15.53 13.70
N TYR A 279 -9.52 15.46 14.97
CA TYR A 279 -10.09 16.37 15.97
C TYR A 279 -9.07 17.42 16.44
N PRO A 280 -9.34 18.74 16.29
CA PRO A 280 -10.48 19.37 15.58
C PRO A 280 -10.31 19.44 14.05
N THR A 281 -9.11 19.14 13.53
CA THR A 281 -8.80 19.14 12.08
C THR A 281 -7.85 17.99 11.74
N LEU A 282 -7.60 17.79 10.43
CA LEU A 282 -6.66 16.80 9.93
C LEU A 282 -5.21 17.23 10.23
N TYR A 283 -4.41 16.35 10.82
CA TYR A 283 -2.97 16.53 11.00
C TYR A 283 -2.24 15.24 10.63
N TYR A 284 -1.08 15.38 9.99
CA TYR A 284 -0.15 14.26 9.80
C TYR A 284 0.37 13.84 11.17
N ARG A 285 0.52 12.53 11.37
CA ARG A 285 0.89 11.98 12.68
C ARG A 285 2.05 11.03 12.52
N PRO A 286 3.24 11.40 13.02
CA PRO A 286 4.34 10.46 13.11
C PRO A 286 3.95 9.25 13.95
N SER A 287 4.43 8.08 13.59
CA SER A 287 4.33 6.91 14.46
C SER A 287 5.19 7.10 15.70
N ARG A 288 4.85 6.34 16.75
CA ARG A 288 5.68 6.20 17.97
C ARG A 288 7.09 5.66 17.69
N TYR A 289 7.36 5.16 16.49
CA TYR A 289 8.66 4.64 16.05
C TYR A 289 9.47 5.65 15.24
N GLY A 290 8.96 6.88 15.09
CA GLY A 290 9.68 7.97 14.42
C GLY A 290 9.61 7.96 12.89
N PHE A 291 8.70 7.16 12.30
CA PHE A 291 8.29 7.37 10.91
C PHE A 291 7.35 8.56 10.85
N MET A 292 7.62 9.52 9.97
CA MET A 292 6.85 10.75 9.82
C MET A 292 5.99 10.69 8.57
N GLU A 293 6.64 10.65 7.41
CA GLU A 293 6.01 10.63 6.11
C GLU A 293 6.62 9.56 5.24
N THR A 294 5.96 8.40 5.16
CA THR A 294 6.48 7.25 4.42
C THR A 294 6.02 7.32 2.97
N THR A 295 6.80 8.03 2.15
CA THR A 295 6.41 8.34 0.78
C THR A 295 6.59 7.15 -0.16
N HIS A 296 7.49 6.22 0.14
CA HIS A 296 7.70 5.04 -0.70
C HIS A 296 8.01 3.77 0.10
N VAL A 297 7.48 2.63 -0.35
CA VAL A 297 7.94 1.27 -0.01
C VAL A 297 8.27 0.52 -1.29
N PHE A 298 9.37 -0.24 -1.28
CA PHE A 298 9.90 -0.95 -2.45
C PHE A 298 10.59 -2.26 -2.04
N PRO A 299 10.68 -3.26 -2.94
CA PRO A 299 11.50 -4.43 -2.69
C PRO A 299 13.00 -4.09 -2.81
N THR A 300 13.83 -4.55 -1.88
CA THR A 300 15.29 -4.47 -2.03
C THR A 300 15.83 -5.62 -2.87
N LEU A 301 17.06 -5.49 -3.38
CA LEU A 301 17.74 -6.59 -4.08
C LEU A 301 17.96 -7.83 -3.21
N GLN A 302 17.88 -7.69 -1.88
CA GLN A 302 17.94 -8.80 -0.93
C GLN A 302 16.57 -9.48 -0.73
N GLY A 303 15.52 -9.03 -1.43
CA GLY A 303 14.16 -9.53 -1.25
C GLY A 303 13.48 -9.07 0.04
N THR A 304 14.01 -8.01 0.68
CA THR A 304 13.42 -7.42 1.89
C THR A 304 12.65 -6.13 1.55
N ILE A 305 12.20 -5.40 2.58
CA ILE A 305 11.41 -4.18 2.43
C ILE A 305 12.32 -2.96 2.55
N GLY A 306 12.43 -2.19 1.47
CA GLY A 306 12.92 -0.83 1.46
C GLY A 306 11.81 0.17 1.74
N ALA A 307 12.16 1.31 2.34
CA ALA A 307 11.24 2.42 2.56
C ALA A 307 11.94 3.77 2.48
N ILE A 308 11.20 4.80 2.09
CA ILE A 308 11.58 6.20 2.21
C ILE A 308 10.68 6.84 3.23
N ASP A 309 11.30 7.48 4.21
CA ASP A 309 10.58 8.27 5.20
C ASP A 309 11.22 9.66 5.33
N TRP A 310 10.40 10.70 5.44
CA TRP A 310 10.86 12.08 5.66
C TRP A 310 11.27 12.32 7.11
N ARG A 311 12.07 11.40 7.64
CA ARG A 311 12.79 11.56 8.88
C ARG A 311 14.20 12.05 8.60
N GLY A 312 14.65 12.95 9.47
CA GLY A 312 15.98 13.52 9.41
C GLY A 312 15.94 15.03 9.46
N TYR A 313 17.12 15.63 9.55
CA TYR A 313 17.26 17.08 9.55
C TYR A 313 17.36 17.57 8.11
N SER A 314 16.31 18.23 7.63
CA SER A 314 16.23 18.81 6.28
C SER A 314 16.51 17.79 5.15
N GLY A 315 15.98 16.58 5.28
CA GLY A 315 16.12 15.53 4.27
C GLY A 315 15.22 14.31 4.54
N SER A 316 15.19 13.39 3.59
CA SER A 316 14.49 12.11 3.71
C SER A 316 15.50 10.96 3.76
N MET A 317 15.14 9.90 4.47
CA MET A 317 16.00 8.75 4.68
C MET A 317 15.47 7.56 3.87
N VAL A 318 16.32 6.96 3.05
CA VAL A 318 16.05 5.69 2.37
C VAL A 318 16.63 4.58 3.22
N VAL A 319 15.80 3.61 3.60
CA VAL A 319 16.18 2.54 4.51
C VAL A 319 15.72 1.19 4.03
N GLU A 320 16.36 0.16 4.56
CA GLU A 320 15.93 -1.23 4.46
C GLU A 320 15.54 -1.70 5.86
N LEU A 321 14.33 -2.26 5.99
CA LEU A 321 13.83 -2.81 7.23
C LEU A 321 14.53 -4.13 7.55
N ILE A 322 15.01 -4.26 8.79
CA ILE A 322 15.64 -5.48 9.32
C ILE A 322 14.68 -6.19 10.27
N ASP A 323 13.98 -5.43 11.10
CA ASP A 323 13.13 -5.97 12.17
C ASP A 323 11.99 -5.00 12.44
N ILE A 324 10.78 -5.51 12.65
CA ILE A 324 9.57 -4.70 12.90
C ILE A 324 9.03 -5.07 14.28
N PRO A 325 8.76 -4.10 15.15
CA PRO A 325 8.28 -4.37 16.49
C PRO A 325 6.86 -4.93 16.44
N LYS A 326 6.49 -5.73 17.45
CA LYS A 326 5.08 -6.07 17.69
C LYS A 326 4.32 -4.78 18.04
N THR A 327 3.21 -4.55 17.34
CA THR A 327 2.38 -3.35 17.45
C THR A 327 0.92 -3.74 17.47
N SER A 328 0.10 -2.88 18.08
CA SER A 328 -1.34 -3.01 17.91
C SER A 328 -1.74 -2.64 16.49
N LEU A 329 -2.58 -3.48 15.89
CA LEU A 329 -3.11 -3.28 14.53
C LEU A 329 -4.62 -3.24 14.59
N SER A 330 -5.21 -2.16 14.09
CA SER A 330 -6.65 -1.94 14.04
C SER A 330 -7.16 -1.89 12.61
N TRP A 331 -8.32 -2.50 12.34
CA TRP A 331 -8.94 -2.48 11.02
C TRP A 331 -10.47 -2.59 11.13
N ILE A 332 -11.16 -2.36 10.02
CA ILE A 332 -12.62 -2.39 9.96
C ILE A 332 -13.08 -3.76 9.44
N LEU A 333 -13.58 -4.61 10.33
CA LEU A 333 -14.22 -5.87 9.92
C LEU A 333 -15.50 -5.61 9.11
N ALA A 334 -16.27 -4.57 9.42
CA ALA A 334 -17.47 -4.19 8.65
C ALA A 334 -17.63 -2.67 8.61
N TRP A 335 -17.76 -2.10 7.41
CA TRP A 335 -17.86 -0.64 7.22
C TRP A 335 -19.28 -0.23 6.87
N ASP A 336 -20.02 0.30 7.85
CA ASP A 336 -21.37 0.83 7.71
C ASP A 336 -22.32 -0.20 7.04
N LEU A 337 -22.17 -1.46 7.46
CA LEU A 337 -22.88 -2.63 6.93
C LEU A 337 -24.26 -2.76 7.58
N ASP A 338 -25.28 -3.01 6.76
CA ASP A 338 -26.59 -3.43 7.23
C ASP A 338 -26.69 -4.97 7.20
N PRO A 339 -26.81 -5.64 8.35
CA PRO A 339 -26.83 -7.10 8.41
C PRO A 339 -28.16 -7.75 7.96
N GLY A 340 -29.22 -6.96 7.76
CA GLY A 340 -30.55 -7.50 7.46
C GLY A 340 -31.20 -8.25 8.64
N SER A 341 -32.43 -8.72 8.45
CA SER A 341 -33.21 -9.40 9.50
C SER A 341 -32.78 -10.85 9.75
N LYS A 342 -32.30 -11.54 8.72
CA LYS A 342 -31.80 -12.93 8.82
C LYS A 342 -30.41 -13.02 9.48
N GLY A 343 -29.75 -11.88 9.61
CA GLY A 343 -28.36 -11.80 10.06
C GLY A 343 -27.36 -12.27 9.02
N ILE A 344 -26.09 -11.97 9.31
CA ILE A 344 -24.95 -12.30 8.47
C ILE A 344 -23.78 -12.72 9.36
N TRP A 345 -23.03 -13.70 8.87
CA TRP A 345 -21.73 -14.07 9.40
C TRP A 345 -20.64 -13.24 8.73
N LEU A 346 -19.77 -12.64 9.54
CA LEU A 346 -18.69 -11.79 9.05
C LEU A 346 -17.46 -12.64 8.69
N ASP A 347 -17.62 -13.47 7.68
CA ASP A 347 -16.60 -14.44 7.24
C ASP A 347 -15.60 -13.83 6.22
N PRO A 348 -14.37 -14.37 6.10
CA PRO A 348 -13.84 -15.51 6.83
C PRO A 348 -13.68 -15.23 8.33
N PRO A 349 -13.70 -16.27 9.18
CA PRO A 349 -13.44 -16.13 10.61
C PRO A 349 -12.11 -15.42 10.89
N LEU A 350 -12.02 -14.77 12.05
CA LEU A 350 -10.82 -14.10 12.51
C LEU A 350 -9.82 -15.16 13.03
N GLU A 351 -8.69 -15.31 12.35
CA GLU A 351 -7.54 -16.06 12.84
C GLU A 351 -6.89 -15.28 13.98
N ILE A 352 -6.99 -15.79 15.21
CA ILE A 352 -6.53 -15.06 16.40
C ILE A 352 -5.45 -15.78 17.23
N LEU A 353 -5.04 -16.97 16.79
CA LEU A 353 -4.09 -17.81 17.54
C LEU A 353 -2.78 -17.08 17.89
N ASP A 354 -2.30 -16.22 17.00
CA ASP A 354 -1.02 -15.52 17.12
C ASP A 354 -1.09 -14.22 17.93
N TYR A 355 -2.28 -13.83 18.40
CA TYR A 355 -2.51 -12.58 19.12
C TYR A 355 -2.91 -12.85 20.56
N ASP A 356 -2.35 -12.04 21.46
CA ASP A 356 -2.53 -12.19 22.90
C ASP A 356 -3.83 -11.54 23.36
N PHE A 357 -4.15 -10.37 22.79
CA PHE A 357 -5.34 -9.60 23.13
C PHE A 357 -6.06 -9.15 21.87
N ILE A 358 -7.37 -9.35 21.86
CA ILE A 358 -8.25 -8.96 20.76
C ILE A 358 -9.36 -8.10 21.32
N THR A 359 -9.63 -6.97 20.69
CA THR A 359 -10.84 -6.18 20.96
C THR A 359 -11.70 -6.09 19.71
N ILE A 360 -13.00 -6.30 19.90
CA ILE A 360 -14.00 -6.10 18.85
C ILE A 360 -14.94 -4.99 19.33
N THR A 361 -14.85 -3.84 18.68
CA THR A 361 -15.73 -2.69 18.94
C THR A 361 -16.86 -2.69 17.93
N LEU A 362 -18.10 -2.81 18.41
CA LEU A 362 -19.31 -2.69 17.61
C LEU A 362 -19.89 -1.29 17.83
N ILE A 363 -20.16 -0.59 16.74
CA ILE A 363 -20.77 0.74 16.76
C ILE A 363 -22.03 0.67 15.92
N ASN A 364 -23.17 0.97 16.55
CA ASN A 364 -24.43 1.13 15.85
C ASN A 364 -24.60 2.60 15.46
N ILE A 365 -24.67 2.88 14.16
CA ILE A 365 -24.90 4.22 13.60
C ILE A 365 -26.23 4.28 12.83
N GLY A 366 -27.08 3.26 12.99
CA GLY A 366 -28.42 3.21 12.40
C GLY A 366 -29.52 3.32 13.45
N GLU A 367 -30.76 3.51 12.99
CA GLU A 367 -31.92 3.84 13.82
C GLU A 367 -32.45 2.64 14.64
N GLY A 368 -32.29 1.41 14.13
CA GLY A 368 -32.71 0.19 14.81
C GLY A 368 -31.62 -0.43 15.68
N SER A 369 -31.99 -1.31 16.61
CA SER A 369 -31.02 -2.08 17.41
C SER A 369 -30.36 -3.21 16.60
N ILE A 370 -29.19 -3.66 17.03
CA ILE A 370 -28.43 -4.79 16.44
C ILE A 370 -28.33 -5.92 17.45
N LYS A 371 -28.74 -7.13 17.05
CA LYS A 371 -28.41 -8.37 17.77
C LYS A 371 -27.06 -8.86 17.29
N TRP A 372 -26.22 -9.29 18.23
CA TRP A 372 -24.91 -9.83 17.89
C TRP A 372 -24.60 -11.08 18.72
N SER A 373 -23.79 -11.96 18.16
CA SER A 373 -23.34 -13.19 18.82
C SER A 373 -21.92 -13.52 18.36
N LEU A 374 -21.00 -13.60 19.32
CA LEU A 374 -19.60 -13.91 19.11
C LEU A 374 -19.34 -15.36 19.50
N TYR A 375 -18.73 -16.09 18.59
CA TYR A 375 -18.36 -17.48 18.76
C TYR A 375 -16.85 -17.65 18.67
N ALA A 376 -16.33 -18.66 19.35
CA ALA A 376 -14.92 -19.02 19.31
C ALA A 376 -14.73 -20.53 19.23
N THR A 377 -13.60 -20.95 18.67
CA THR A 377 -13.16 -22.35 18.69
C THR A 377 -11.67 -22.43 18.99
N THR A 378 -11.28 -23.49 19.69
CA THR A 378 -9.87 -23.86 19.91
C THR A 378 -9.37 -24.85 18.85
N GLN A 379 -10.23 -25.27 17.92
CA GLN A 379 -9.82 -26.16 16.84
C GLN A 379 -8.82 -25.42 15.93
N PRO A 380 -7.64 -25.99 15.68
CA PRO A 380 -6.58 -25.32 14.91
C PRO A 380 -6.83 -25.34 13.40
N LEU A 381 -7.92 -25.96 12.94
CA LEU A 381 -8.22 -26.19 11.54
C LEU A 381 -9.72 -26.03 11.28
N LEU A 382 -10.06 -25.24 10.25
CA LEU A 382 -11.42 -25.04 9.76
C LEU A 382 -11.54 -25.66 8.35
N ILE A 383 -11.95 -26.92 8.27
CA ILE A 383 -12.35 -27.56 7.00
C ILE A 383 -13.78 -28.06 7.19
N GLU A 384 -14.75 -27.16 7.03
CA GLU A 384 -16.18 -27.45 7.31
C GLU A 384 -16.73 -28.61 6.45
N GLU A 385 -16.12 -28.92 5.29
CA GLU A 385 -16.54 -30.05 4.44
C GLU A 385 -16.18 -31.43 5.02
N ASN A 386 -15.14 -31.52 5.86
CA ASN A 386 -14.57 -32.79 6.29
C ASN A 386 -14.71 -33.05 7.79
N PHE A 387 -14.92 -32.01 8.61
CA PHE A 387 -15.07 -32.14 10.05
C PHE A 387 -16.03 -31.09 10.60
N ASP A 388 -16.88 -31.51 11.54
CA ASP A 388 -17.73 -30.58 12.28
C ASP A 388 -16.87 -29.64 13.13
N VAL A 389 -16.98 -28.33 12.85
CA VAL A 389 -16.36 -27.30 13.67
C VAL A 389 -17.28 -26.99 14.85
N ILE A 390 -16.77 -27.15 16.06
CA ILE A 390 -17.48 -26.84 17.29
C ILE A 390 -17.27 -25.36 17.62
N TRP A 391 -18.29 -24.56 17.36
CA TRP A 391 -18.33 -23.14 17.70
C TRP A 391 -18.98 -22.94 19.08
N ASN A 392 -18.21 -22.42 20.02
CA ASN A 392 -18.72 -22.06 21.35
C ASN A 392 -19.16 -20.61 21.36
N ASN A 393 -20.42 -20.35 21.74
CA ASN A 393 -20.85 -18.99 21.98
C ASN A 393 -20.14 -18.45 23.23
N ILE A 394 -19.37 -17.37 23.06
CA ILE A 394 -18.63 -16.74 24.16
C ILE A 394 -19.27 -15.44 24.64
N SER A 395 -20.09 -14.79 23.81
CA SER A 395 -20.78 -13.56 24.17
C SER A 395 -21.92 -13.27 23.21
N THR A 396 -23.02 -12.71 23.71
CA THR A 396 -24.15 -12.22 22.91
C THR A 396 -24.68 -10.92 23.48
N GLY A 397 -25.40 -10.16 22.67
CA GLY A 397 -26.07 -8.98 23.17
C GLY A 397 -26.98 -8.30 22.15
N LEU A 398 -27.59 -7.22 22.64
CA LEU A 398 -28.36 -6.26 21.86
C LEU A 398 -27.67 -4.89 21.99
N LEU A 399 -27.51 -4.19 20.89
CA LEU A 399 -26.89 -2.87 20.82
C LEU A 399 -27.91 -1.87 20.25
N ASP A 400 -28.36 -0.93 21.08
CA ASP A 400 -29.32 0.10 20.66
C ASP A 400 -28.71 1.11 19.66
N SER A 401 -29.56 1.94 19.06
CA SER A 401 -29.15 3.05 18.17
C SER A 401 -28.14 3.96 18.85
N ASP A 402 -27.15 4.44 18.09
CA ASP A 402 -26.13 5.41 18.54
C ASP A 402 -25.32 4.96 19.76
N ARG A 403 -25.26 3.65 20.00
CA ARG A 403 -24.45 3.04 21.06
C ARG A 403 -23.23 2.33 20.47
N MET A 404 -22.22 2.20 21.32
CA MET A 404 -21.07 1.36 21.06
C MET A 404 -20.84 0.39 22.22
N ILE A 405 -20.30 -0.78 21.90
CA ILE A 405 -19.81 -1.75 22.87
C ILE A 405 -18.44 -2.25 22.45
N THR A 406 -17.58 -2.53 23.42
CA THR A 406 -16.28 -3.17 23.19
C THR A 406 -16.30 -4.54 23.86
N ILE A 407 -15.96 -5.57 23.10
CA ILE A 407 -15.79 -6.93 23.56
C ILE A 407 -14.30 -7.20 23.64
N GLU A 408 -13.81 -7.57 24.82
CA GLU A 408 -12.41 -7.89 25.06
C GLU A 408 -12.21 -9.40 25.14
N ILE A 409 -11.22 -9.90 24.42
CA ILE A 409 -10.83 -11.31 24.43
C ILE A 409 -9.37 -11.41 24.88
N ASP A 410 -9.17 -12.00 26.07
CA ASP A 410 -7.87 -12.41 26.59
C ASP A 410 -7.54 -13.81 26.03
N ASN A 411 -6.76 -13.84 24.95
CA ASN A 411 -6.43 -15.09 24.28
C ASN A 411 -5.24 -15.82 24.92
N GLN A 412 -4.40 -15.11 25.70
CA GLN A 412 -3.31 -15.72 26.46
C GLN A 412 -3.80 -16.82 27.40
N ARG A 413 -5.01 -16.68 27.94
CA ARG A 413 -5.62 -17.69 28.83
C ARG A 413 -6.52 -18.69 28.11
N LYS A 414 -7.12 -18.28 27.00
CA LYS A 414 -8.20 -19.04 26.34
C LYS A 414 -7.71 -19.91 25.20
N HIS A 415 -6.61 -19.52 24.53
CA HIS A 415 -6.03 -20.23 23.40
C HIS A 415 -7.06 -20.55 22.29
N TYR A 416 -7.95 -19.61 22.00
CA TYR A 416 -8.83 -19.69 20.85
C TYR A 416 -8.00 -19.53 19.58
N ALA A 417 -8.30 -20.35 18.57
CA ALA A 417 -7.69 -20.28 17.26
C ALA A 417 -8.46 -19.31 16.34
N PHE A 418 -9.80 -19.34 16.42
CA PHE A 418 -10.66 -18.52 15.57
C PHE A 418 -11.80 -17.87 16.34
N LEU A 419 -12.18 -16.66 15.91
CA LEU A 419 -13.45 -16.00 16.28
C LEU A 419 -14.37 -15.89 15.07
N ARG A 420 -15.68 -16.00 15.29
CA ARG A 420 -16.70 -15.79 14.27
C ARG A 420 -17.84 -14.95 14.83
N LEU A 421 -18.18 -13.86 14.14
CA LEU A 421 -19.19 -12.90 14.59
C LEU A 421 -20.42 -12.98 13.69
N ASN A 422 -21.59 -13.19 14.30
CA ASN A 422 -22.88 -13.01 13.66
C ASN A 422 -23.51 -11.70 14.12
N ILE A 423 -24.06 -10.94 13.19
CA ILE A 423 -24.85 -9.74 13.47
C ILE A 423 -26.18 -9.80 12.72
N ALA A 424 -27.24 -9.26 13.30
CA ALA A 424 -28.59 -9.19 12.72
C ALA A 424 -29.32 -7.94 13.20
N ARG A 425 -30.33 -7.49 12.45
CA ARG A 425 -31.26 -6.47 12.94
C ARG A 425 -32.00 -6.97 14.18
N GLY A 426 -32.10 -6.13 15.19
CA GLY A 426 -32.84 -6.39 16.42
C GLY A 426 -34.34 -6.35 16.23
N VAL A 427 -34.81 -5.44 15.38
CA VAL A 427 -36.21 -5.26 15.00
C VAL A 427 -36.33 -5.41 13.48
N GLU A 428 -37.33 -6.18 13.04
CA GLU A 428 -37.60 -6.38 11.62
C GLU A 428 -37.98 -5.06 10.94
N ASN A 429 -37.52 -4.85 9.71
CA ASN A 429 -37.81 -3.68 8.86
C ASN A 429 -37.30 -2.29 9.31
N ILE A 430 -36.59 -2.17 10.44
CA ILE A 430 -35.87 -0.93 10.77
C ILE A 430 -34.45 -1.04 10.22
N PRO A 431 -34.02 -0.18 9.26
CA PRO A 431 -32.66 -0.19 8.75
C PRO A 431 -31.64 0.04 9.87
N THR A 432 -30.53 -0.68 9.81
CA THR A 432 -29.43 -0.53 10.77
C THR A 432 -28.12 -0.43 10.02
N LYS A 433 -27.14 0.27 10.59
CA LYS A 433 -25.79 0.34 10.03
C LYS A 433 -24.80 0.09 11.14
N THR A 434 -23.91 -0.85 10.91
CA THR A 434 -22.91 -1.25 11.90
C THR A 434 -21.52 -0.94 11.37
N ARG A 435 -20.70 -0.33 12.21
CA ARG A 435 -19.25 -0.31 12.02
C ARG A 435 -18.61 -1.22 13.05
N ILE A 436 -17.76 -2.13 12.59
CA ILE A 436 -17.08 -3.09 13.45
C ILE A 436 -15.59 -2.92 13.28
N ILE A 437 -14.91 -2.57 14.36
CA ILE A 437 -13.48 -2.35 14.40
C ILE A 437 -12.85 -3.47 15.22
N VAL A 438 -11.82 -4.08 14.68
CA VAL A 438 -11.05 -5.11 15.35
C VAL A 438 -9.66 -4.56 15.63
N THR A 439 -9.17 -4.74 16.86
CA THR A 439 -7.77 -4.45 17.21
C THR A 439 -7.10 -5.71 17.73
N TRP A 440 -5.91 -5.99 17.20
CA TRP A 440 -5.03 -7.08 17.62
C TRP A 440 -3.84 -6.52 18.39
N LEU A 441 -3.38 -7.21 19.43
CA LEU A 441 -2.15 -6.93 20.17
C LEU A 441 -1.36 -8.23 20.42
#